data_AF-A0A2H4FQD2-F1
#
_entry.id   AF-A0A2H4FQD2-F1
#
_cell.length_a   1.000
_cell.length_b   1.000
_cell.length_c   1.000
_cell.angle_alpha   90.00
_cell.angle_beta   90.00
_cell.angle_gamma   90.00
#
_symmetry.space_group_name_H-M   'P 1'
#
loop_
_entity.id
_entity.type
_entity.pdbx_description
1 polymer ?
#
loop_
_entity_poly.entity_id
_entity_poly.type
_entity_poly.pdbx_seq_one_letter_code
_entity_poly.pdbx_strand_id
1 'polypeptide(L)' 'MDVCNLNLNIKVTKLNKKYNQKLIDYLYKPGMIAGKKIINKRSNVHIIEFDDYTRIWFLKQELEIIKYDKNNK' A
#
# COMPACT_ATOMS: atom_id res chain seq x y z
N MET A 1 12.89 -10.26 -4.76
CA MET A 1 12.82 -9.69 -3.40
C MET A 1 11.37 -9.38 -3.06
N ASP A 2 10.83 -10.07 -2.05
CA ASP A 2 9.48 -9.80 -1.54
C ASP A 2 9.48 -8.52 -0.72
N VAL A 3 8.78 -7.50 -1.25
CA VAL A 3 8.53 -6.23 -0.58
C VAL A 3 7.49 -6.49 0.50
N CYS A 4 7.93 -7.04 1.63
CA CYS A 4 7.11 -7.58 2.71
C CYS A 4 7.46 -7.00 4.08
N ASN A 5 8.12 -5.84 4.14
CA ASN A 5 8.46 -5.24 5.42
C ASN A 5 7.31 -4.34 5.89
N LEU A 6 6.78 -4.63 7.07
CA LEU A 6 5.90 -3.71 7.80
C LEU A 6 6.64 -2.39 8.06
N ASN A 7 5.90 -1.30 8.24
CA ASN A 7 6.44 0.04 8.49
C ASN A 7 7.26 0.63 7.32
N LEU A 8 7.10 0.12 6.10
CA LEU A 8 7.62 0.80 4.91
C LEU A 8 6.72 1.94 4.50
N ASN A 9 7.33 3.10 4.24
CA ASN A 9 6.67 4.23 3.61
C ASN A 9 6.53 3.95 2.12
N ILE A 10 5.28 3.95 1.65
CA ILE A 10 4.92 3.72 0.26
C ILE A 10 4.12 4.90 -0.29
N LYS A 11 4.05 4.98 -1.62
CA LYS A 11 3.17 5.86 -2.38
C LYS A 11 2.25 5.02 -3.24
N VAL A 12 0.98 5.40 -3.34
CA VAL A 12 0.11 4.87 -4.39
C VAL A 12 0.44 5.60 -5.69
N THR A 13 0.91 4.90 -6.71
CA THR A 13 1.38 5.54 -7.97
C THR A 13 0.44 5.34 -9.14
N LYS A 14 -0.39 4.31 -9.06
CA LYS A 14 -1.40 4.04 -10.08
C LYS A 14 -2.60 3.32 -9.50
N LEU A 15 -3.72 3.55 -10.17
CA LEU A 15 -4.99 2.92 -9.91
C LEU A 15 -5.41 2.20 -11.20
N ASN A 16 -5.70 0.91 -11.10
CA ASN A 16 -6.37 0.15 -12.16
C ASN A 16 -7.72 0.81 -12.55
N LYS A 17 -8.09 0.73 -13.83
CA LYS A 17 -9.20 1.50 -14.44
C LYS A 17 -10.59 1.27 -13.84
N LYS A 18 -10.77 0.26 -12.97
CA LYS A 18 -12.07 -0.10 -12.37
C LYS A 18 -12.29 0.45 -10.95
N TYR A 19 -11.44 1.36 -10.49
CA TYR A 19 -11.52 1.83 -9.10
C TYR A 19 -12.64 2.83 -8.83
N ASN A 20 -13.13 2.77 -7.60
CA ASN A 20 -14.11 3.70 -7.05
C ASN A 20 -13.48 5.09 -6.95
N GLN A 21 -14.24 6.14 -7.24
CA GLN A 21 -13.82 7.55 -7.15
C GLN A 21 -13.13 7.87 -5.81
N LYS A 22 -13.59 7.25 -4.71
CA LYS A 22 -13.01 7.42 -3.37
C LYS A 22 -11.52 7.03 -3.26
N LEU A 23 -11.02 6.18 -4.15
CA LEU A 23 -9.61 5.77 -4.14
C LEU A 23 -8.70 6.79 -4.81
N ILE A 24 -9.26 7.67 -5.66
CA ILE A 24 -8.51 8.73 -6.33
C ILE A 24 -7.94 9.71 -5.30
N ASP A 25 -8.66 9.95 -4.21
CA ASP A 25 -8.21 10.83 -3.11
C ASP A 25 -6.96 10.31 -2.40
N TYR A 26 -6.59 9.05 -2.61
CA TYR A 26 -5.41 8.41 -2.05
C TYR A 26 -4.31 8.17 -3.09
N LEU A 27 -4.57 8.49 -4.37
CA LEU A 27 -3.54 8.46 -5.40
C LEU A 27 -2.45 9.49 -5.06
N TYR A 28 -1.20 9.08 -5.19
CA TYR A 28 -0.01 9.85 -4.84
C TYR A 28 0.13 10.24 -3.35
N LYS A 29 -0.80 9.82 -2.48
CA LYS A 29 -0.62 10.01 -1.04
C LYS A 29 0.40 9.01 -0.50
N PRO A 30 1.28 9.46 0.41
CA PRO A 30 2.11 8.55 1.16
C PRO A 30 1.25 7.76 2.15
N GLY A 31 1.67 6.55 2.47
CA GLY A 31 1.08 5.73 3.50
C GLY A 31 2.07 4.69 4.00
N MET A 32 1.69 3.97 5.04
CA MET A 32 2.53 2.97 5.68
C MET A 32 1.93 1.58 5.49
N ILE A 33 2.77 0.57 5.20
CA ILE A 33 2.32 -0.82 5.19
C ILE A 33 1.99 -1.25 6.63
N ALA A 34 0.69 -1.38 6.91
CA ALA A 34 0.16 -1.83 8.19
C ALA A 34 -0.13 -3.34 8.22
N GLY A 35 -0.15 -3.99 7.06
CA GLY A 35 -0.42 -5.42 7.00
C GLY A 35 -0.53 -5.97 5.58
N LYS A 36 -1.03 -7.20 5.49
CA LYS A 36 -1.24 -7.93 4.24
C LYS A 36 -2.50 -8.77 4.33
N LYS A 37 -3.18 -8.93 3.20
CA LYS A 37 -4.36 -9.79 3.08
C LYS A 37 -4.26 -10.67 1.84
N ILE A 38 -4.63 -11.93 1.99
CA ILE A 38 -4.80 -12.86 0.86
C ILE A 38 -6.23 -12.66 0.34
N ILE A 39 -6.37 -12.24 -0.91
CA ILE A 39 -7.69 -12.02 -1.53
C ILE A 39 -8.12 -13.20 -2.40
N ASN A 40 -7.17 -14.02 -2.87
CA ASN A 40 -7.42 -15.30 -3.50
C ASN A 40 -6.14 -16.16 -3.46
N LYS A 41 -6.22 -17.41 -3.95
CA LYS A 41 -5.11 -18.38 -3.94
C LYS A 41 -3.80 -17.89 -4.59
N ARG A 42 -3.82 -16.81 -5.37
CA ARG A 42 -2.66 -16.31 -6.13
C ARG A 42 -2.34 -14.84 -5.88
N SER A 43 -3.14 -14.12 -5.08
CA SER A 43 -3.05 -12.66 -4.99
C SER A 43 -3.05 -12.22 -3.53
N ASN A 44 -1.97 -11.54 -3.18
CA ASN A 44 -1.81 -10.85 -1.90
C ASN A 44 -1.88 -9.35 -2.15
N VAL A 45 -2.55 -8.65 -1.26
CA VAL A 45 -2.62 -7.18 -1.24
C VAL A 45 -1.95 -6.66 0.03
N HIS A 46 -1.40 -5.46 -0.07
CA HIS A 46 -0.85 -4.74 1.06
C HIS A 46 -1.92 -3.84 1.66
N ILE A 47 -2.04 -3.87 2.98
CA ILE A 47 -2.90 -2.96 3.74
C ILE A 47 -2.07 -1.72 4.04
N ILE A 48 -2.52 -0.58 3.50
CA ILE A 48 -1.88 0.71 3.66
C ILE A 48 -2.71 1.54 4.62
N GLU A 49 -2.07 2.03 5.67
CA GLU A 49 -2.62 3.02 6.59
C GLU A 49 -2.14 4.40 6.17
N PHE A 50 -3.08 5.34 6.08
CA PHE A 50 -2.82 6.75 5.76
C PHE A 50 -2.95 7.61 7.03
N ASP A 51 -2.51 8.86 6.94
CA ASP A 51 -2.48 9.81 8.06
C ASP A 51 -3.88 10.13 8.65
N ASP A 52 -4.94 9.88 7.88
CA ASP A 52 -6.34 10.00 8.31
C ASP A 52 -6.86 8.74 9.05
N TYR A 53 -5.95 7.81 9.39
CA TYR A 53 -6.24 6.48 9.95
C TYR A 53 -7.08 5.59 9.04
N THR A 54 -7.33 5.98 7.79
CA THR A 54 -8.00 5.13 6.82
C THR A 54 -7.06 4.00 6.40
N ARG A 55 -7.59 2.78 6.33
CA ARG A 55 -6.87 1.60 5.85
C ARG A 55 -7.46 1.10 4.53
N ILE A 56 -6.63 1.03 3.51
CA ILE A 56 -7.03 0.60 2.16
C ILE A 56 -6.09 -0.48 1.67
N TRP A 57 -6.63 -1.44 0.91
CA TRP A 57 -5.83 -2.53 0.35
C TRP A 57 -5.49 -2.23 -1.10
N PHE A 58 -4.20 -2.32 -1.43
CA PHE A 58 -3.69 -2.12 -2.78
C PHE A 58 -2.93 -3.34 -3.27
N LEU A 59 -2.95 -3.56 -4.58
CA LEU A 59 -2.09 -4.54 -5.21
C LEU A 59 -0.64 -4.05 -5.16
N LYS A 60 0.31 -4.99 -5.04
CA LYS A 60 1.75 -4.66 -5.01
C LYS A 60 2.16 -3.77 -6.18
N GLN A 61 1.59 -3.99 -7.37
CA GLN A 61 1.94 -3.21 -8.55
C GLN A 61 1.50 -1.75 -8.46
N GLU A 62 0.51 -1.42 -7.64
CA GLU A 62 -0.08 -0.08 -7.48
C GLU A 62 0.73 0.82 -6.53
N LEU A 63 1.71 0.23 -5.87
CA LEU A 63 2.51 0.85 -4.83
C LEU A 63 3.96 1.03 -5.28
N GLU A 64 4.57 2.12 -4.85
CA GLU A 64 6.00 2.37 -4.94
C GLU A 64 6.56 2.59 -3.54
N ILE A 65 7.74 2.04 -3.24
CA ILE A 65 8.40 2.24 -1.95
C ILE A 65 9.14 3.57 -1.98
N ILE A 66 8.80 4.49 -1.08
CA ILE A 66 9.44 5.81 -1.00
C ILE A 66 10.69 5.74 -0.13
N LYS A 67 10.61 5.09 1.05
CA LYS A 67 11.73 4.94 1.98
C LYS A 67 11.63 3.64 2.77
N TYR A 68 12.76 2.94 2.86
CA TYR A 68 12.96 1.93 3.90
C TYR A 68 13.29 2.66 5.19
N ASP A 69 12.44 2.50 6.22
CA ASP A 69 12.87 2.88 7.55
C ASP A 69 13.95 1.87 7.98
N LYS A 70 15.19 2.35 8.11
CA LYS A 70 16.35 1.56 8.54
C LYS A 70 16.43 1.46 10.07
N ASN A 71 15.34 1.73 10.79
CA ASN A 71 15.30 1.69 12.24
C ASN A 71 14.59 0.43 12.73
N ASN A 72 15.18 -0.74 12.46
CA ASN A 72 15.12 -1.86 13.40
C ASN A 72 16.55 -2.03 13.91
N LYS A 73 16.88 -1.24 14.94
CA LYS A 73 18.11 -1.39 15.72
C LYS A 73 17.84 -2.34 16.88
#